data_AF-A0A1M6D4K8-F1
#
_entry.id   AF-A0A1M6D4K8-F1
#
_cell.length_a   1.000
_cell.length_b   1.000
_cell.length_c   1.000
_cell.angle_alpha   90.00
_cell.angle_beta   90.00
_cell.angle_gamma   90.00
#
_symmetry.space_group_name_H-M   'P 1'
#
loop_
_entity.id
_entity.type
_entity.pdbx_description
1 polymer ?
#
loop_
_entity_poly.entity_id
_entity_poly.type
_entity_poly.pdbx_seq_one_letter_code
_entity_poly.pdbx_strand_id
1 'polypeptide(L)' 'MDKQLSNFELSEKEKKLIELIRKIEYGEIKVIIQDKLPIRIEEMKKSIKL' A
#
# COMPACT_ATOMS: atom_id res chain seq x y z
N MET A 1 0.01 25.92 -4.94
CA MET A 1 -1.26 26.02 -4.19
C MET A 1 -1.79 24.61 -4.18
N ASP A 2 -1.25 23.76 -3.28
CA ASP A 2 -1.33 22.30 -3.45
C ASP A 2 -1.95 21.66 -2.23
N LYS A 3 -3.24 21.36 -2.44
CA LYS A 3 -4.13 20.37 -1.82
C LYS A 3 -4.02 20.15 -0.31
N GLN A 4 -5.13 20.51 0.36
CA GLN A 4 -5.55 19.97 1.64
C GLN A 4 -5.30 18.47 1.70
N LEU A 5 -4.31 18.06 2.48
CA LEU A 5 -4.21 16.71 3.03
C LEU A 5 -5.31 16.63 4.07
N SER A 6 -6.50 16.23 3.64
CA SER A 6 -7.58 15.80 4.51
C SER A 6 -7.00 14.84 5.55
N ASN A 7 -6.99 15.25 6.83
CA ASN A 7 -6.59 14.49 8.00
C ASN A 7 -7.49 13.25 8.18
N PHE A 8 -7.44 12.30 7.25
CA PHE A 8 -8.03 10.99 7.47
C PHE A 8 -7.12 10.25 8.44
N GLU A 9 -7.65 9.96 9.63
CA GLU A 9 -7.01 8.99 10.52
C GLU A 9 -7.00 7.64 9.82
N LEU A 10 -5.83 7.28 9.27
CA LEU A 10 -5.61 5.99 8.65
C LEU A 10 -5.79 4.90 9.70
N SER A 11 -6.59 3.90 9.37
CA SER A 11 -6.69 2.70 10.19
C SER A 11 -5.32 2.01 10.29
N GLU A 12 -5.09 1.20 11.34
CA GLU A 12 -3.82 0.48 11.49
C GLU A 12 -3.46 -0.39 10.27
N LYS A 13 -4.46 -0.91 9.57
CA LYS A 13 -4.27 -1.72 8.36
C LYS A 13 -3.78 -0.86 7.19
N GLU A 14 -4.29 0.35 7.05
CA GLU A 14 -3.85 1.30 6.02
C GLU A 14 -2.45 1.85 6.30
N LYS A 15 -2.13 2.13 7.57
CA LYS A 15 -0.77 2.53 7.99
C LYS A 15 0.24 1.47 7.57
N LYS A 16 -0.02 0.19 7.89
CA LYS A 16 0.83 -0.94 7.48
C LYS A 16 0.99 -1.05 5.97
N LEU A 17 -0.08 -0.82 5.20
CA LEU A 17 -0.01 -0.82 3.74
C LEU A 17 0.93 0.27 3.22
N ILE A 18 0.79 1.50 3.73
CA ILE A 18 1.62 2.63 3.31
C ILE A 18 3.08 2.41 3.72
N GLU A 19 3.33 1.88 4.91
CA GLU A 19 4.69 1.51 5.35
C GLU A 19 5.31 0.44 4.44
N LEU A 20 4.55 -0.59 4.06
CA LEU A 20 5.01 -1.61 3.11
C LEU A 20 5.35 -1.01 1.76
N ILE A 21 4.46 -0.17 1.20
CA ILE A 21 4.70 0.51 -0.08
C ILE A 21 5.98 1.35 -0.03
N ARG A 22 6.19 2.11 1.07
CA ARG A 22 7.38 2.95 1.23
C ARG A 22 8.67 2.17 1.47
N LYS A 23 8.57 0.96 2.02
CA LYS A 23 9.72 0.08 2.28
C LYS A 23 10.18 -0.66 1.02
N ILE A 24 9.31 -0.83 0.04
CA ILE A 24 9.62 -1.51 -1.21
C ILE A 24 10.29 -0.49 -2.15
N GLU A 25 11.61 -0.62 -2.33
CA GLU A 25 12.38 0.24 -3.24
C GLU A 25 11.92 0.13 -4.69
N TYR A 26 11.54 -1.08 -5.10
CA TYR A 26 10.96 -1.39 -6.40
C TYR A 26 10.22 -2.73 -6.32
N GLY A 27 9.16 -2.91 -7.10
CA GLY A 27 8.43 -4.18 -7.15
C GLY A 27 6.96 -4.01 -7.44
N GLU A 28 6.23 -5.12 -7.40
CA GLU A 28 4.78 -5.15 -7.54
C GLU A 28 4.17 -5.57 -6.21
N ILE A 29 3.02 -4.99 -5.85
CA ILE A 29 2.30 -5.35 -4.63
C ILE A 29 0.86 -5.64 -5.03
N LYS A 30 0.36 -6.79 -4.62
CA LYS A 30 -1.06 -7.12 -4.76
C LYS A 30 -1.77 -6.83 -3.44
N VAL A 31 -2.72 -5.91 -3.48
CA VAL A 31 -3.56 -5.56 -2.33
C VAL A 31 -4.95 -6.10 -2.57
N ILE A 32 -5.48 -6.86 -1.61
CA ILE A 32 -6.85 -7.37 -1.63
C ILE A 32 -7.66 -6.53 -0.64
N ILE A 33 -8.69 -5.86 -1.16
CA ILE A 33 -9.59 -5.01 -0.39
C ILE A 33 -10.94 -5.70 -0.29
N GLN A 34 -11.47 -5.80 0.93
CA GLN A 34 -12.81 -6.31 1.20
C GLN A 34 -13.47 -5.39 2.22
N ASP A 35 -14.75 -5.06 2.02
CA ASP A 35 -15.50 -4.17 2.93
C ASP A 35 -14.79 -2.82 3.20
N LYS A 36 -14.18 -2.26 2.15
CA LYS A 36 -13.37 -1.01 2.21
C LYS A 36 -12.10 -1.10 3.08
N LEU A 37 -11.71 -2.29 3.53
CA LEU A 37 -10.51 -2.52 4.33
C LEU A 37 -9.50 -3.37 3.57
N PRO A 38 -8.19 -3.06 3.65
CA PRO A 38 -7.16 -3.94 3.12
C PRO A 38 -7.10 -5.18 4.01
N ILE A 39 -7.45 -6.34 3.47
CA ILE A 39 -7.45 -7.62 4.19
C ILE A 39 -6.17 -8.41 3.95
N ARG A 40 -5.52 -8.22 2.80
CA ARG A 40 -4.31 -8.94 2.43
C ARG A 40 -3.40 -8.10 1.56
N ILE A 41 -2.10 -8.21 1.79
CA ILE A 41 -1.06 -7.53 1.04
C ILE A 41 -0.02 -8.59 0.69
N GLU A 42 0.23 -8.79 -0.60
CA GLU A 42 1.23 -9.73 -1.12
C GLU A 42 2.30 -8.92 -1.86
N GLU A 43 3.55 -9.00 -1.38
CA GLU A 43 4.70 -8.44 -2.07
C GLU A 43 5.14 -9.41 -3.18
N MET A 44 5.08 -8.98 -4.43
CA MET A 44 5.60 -9.71 -5.57
C MET A 44 6.99 -9.18 -5.89
N LYS A 45 8.02 -9.93 -5.48
CA LYS A 45 9.41 -9.60 -5.77
C LYS A 45 9.67 -9.79 -7.26
N LYS A 46 9.96 -8.67 -7.92
CA LYS A 46 10.53 -8.52 -9.28
C LYS A 46 10.26 -9.69 -10.24
N SER A 47 9.35 -9.45 -11.17
CA SER A 47 9.44 -10.01 -12.51
C SER A 47 10.82 -9.66 -13.10
N ILE A 48 11.73 -10.63 -13.17
CA ILE A 48 12.98 -10.48 -13.92
C ILE A 48 12.56 -10.41 -15.39
N LYS A 49 12.60 -9.21 -15.97
CA LYS A 49 12.57 -9.05 -17.42
C LYS A 49 13.93 -9.54 -17.92
N LEU A 50 13.94 -10.71 -18.56
CA LEU A 50 15.06 -11.24 -19.33
C LEU A 50 15.25 -10.43 -20.62
#